data_AF-A0A7R7HCR7-F1
#
_entry.id   AF-A0A7R7HCR7-F1
#
_cell.length_a   1.000
_cell.length_b   1.000
_cell.length_c   1.000
_cell.angle_alpha   90.00
_cell.angle_beta   90.00
_cell.angle_gamma   90.00
#
_symmetry.space_group_name_H-M   'P 1'
#
loop_
_entity.id
_entity.type
_entity.pdbx_description
1 polymer ?
#
loop_
_entity_poly.entity_id
_entity_poly.type
_entity_poly.pdbx_seq_one_letter_code
_entity_poly.pdbx_strand_id
1 'polypeptide(L)'
;MAVSTEAQVARLDERLNGIERAVASILEELKAASEGRRRGYEASERVEREIIGITHRLVAVERSVEAIRPTTAELERVRDRVVFAGSLGRALWSIGKALLSAAAGAAAAWYTLTGRPPP
;
A
#
# COMPACT_ATOMS: atom_id res chain seq x y z
N MET A 1 82.38 -1.49 -25.97
CA MET A 1 82.17 -1.99 -24.59
C MET A 1 81.17 -3.14 -24.67
N ALA A 2 81.63 -4.38 -24.59
CA ALA A 2 80.74 -5.55 -24.59
C ALA A 2 80.11 -5.65 -23.21
N VAL A 3 78.79 -5.49 -23.13
CA VAL A 3 78.03 -5.79 -21.91
C VAL A 3 78.22 -7.28 -21.62
N SER A 4 78.74 -7.64 -20.44
CA SER A 4 78.98 -9.05 -20.12
C SER A 4 77.66 -9.82 -20.16
N THR A 5 77.72 -11.06 -20.67
CA THR A 5 76.58 -11.98 -20.75
C THR A 5 75.91 -12.18 -19.38
N GLU A 6 76.69 -12.17 -18.30
CA GLU A 6 76.20 -12.21 -16.91
C GLU A 6 75.26 -11.04 -16.59
N ALA A 7 75.60 -9.82 -17.00
CA ALA A 7 74.75 -8.65 -16.79
C ALA A 7 73.45 -8.72 -17.62
N GLN A 8 73.43 -9.45 -18.73
CA GLN A 8 72.20 -9.71 -19.50
C GLN A 8 71.32 -10.76 -18.82
N VAL A 9 71.91 -11.83 -18.28
CA VAL A 9 71.21 -12.87 -17.53
C VAL A 9 70.57 -12.30 -16.26
N ALA A 10 71.31 -11.52 -15.48
CA ALA A 10 70.78 -10.90 -14.24
C ALA A 10 69.56 -10.00 -14.51
N ARG A 11 69.56 -9.24 -15.61
CA ARG A 11 68.40 -8.41 -16.01
C ARG A 11 67.23 -9.24 -16.51
N LEU A 12 67.47 -10.40 -17.11
CA LEU A 12 66.43 -11.33 -17.52
C LEU A 12 65.75 -11.95 -16.29
N ASP A 13 66.52 -12.39 -15.30
CA ASP A 13 65.98 -12.93 -14.05
C ASP A 13 65.16 -11.89 -13.28
N GLU A 14 65.61 -10.64 -13.24
CA GLU A 14 64.85 -9.57 -12.59
C GLU A 14 63.53 -9.27 -13.32
N ARG A 15 63.53 -9.32 -14.66
CA ARG A 15 62.30 -9.20 -15.46
C ARG A 15 61.38 -10.39 -15.29
N LEU A 16 61.90 -11.62 -15.24
CA LEU A 16 61.11 -12.83 -15.02
C LEU A 16 60.46 -12.81 -13.64
N ASN A 17 61.21 -12.43 -12.60
CA ASN A 17 60.68 -12.24 -11.24
C ASN A 17 59.61 -11.13 -11.20
N GLY A 18 59.79 -10.05 -11.96
CA GLY A 18 58.78 -9.00 -12.09
C GLY A 18 57.50 -9.50 -12.76
N ILE A 19 57.62 -10.29 -13.82
CA ILE A 19 56.49 -10.91 -14.51
C ILE A 19 55.77 -11.90 -13.61
N GLU A 20 56.50 -12.73 -12.86
CA GLU A 20 55.92 -13.71 -11.95
C GLU A 20 55.06 -13.05 -10.88
N ARG A 21 55.55 -11.96 -10.27
CA ARG A 21 54.78 -11.17 -9.29
C ARG A 21 53.54 -10.52 -9.92
N ALA A 22 53.67 -9.98 -11.13
CA ALA A 22 52.54 -9.38 -11.84
C ALA A 22 51.46 -10.42 -12.16
N VAL A 23 51.86 -11.62 -12.61
CA VAL A 23 50.94 -12.72 -12.89
C VAL A 23 50.26 -13.20 -11.62
N ALA A 24 50.99 -13.33 -10.51
CA ALA A 24 50.41 -13.69 -9.21
C ALA A 24 49.35 -12.67 -8.76
N SER A 25 49.65 -11.38 -8.86
CA SER A 25 48.69 -10.30 -8.55
C SER A 25 47.43 -10.37 -9.42
N ILE A 26 47.59 -10.56 -10.73
CA ILE A 26 46.46 -10.67 -11.67
C ILE A 26 45.59 -11.89 -11.33
N LEU A 27 46.19 -13.02 -10.96
CA LEU A 27 45.43 -14.22 -10.58
C LEU A 27 44.61 -13.99 -9.30
N GLU A 28 45.17 -13.30 -8.30
CA GLU A 28 44.43 -12.93 -7.09
C GLU A 28 43.26 -11.99 -7.39
N GLU A 29 43.49 -10.96 -8.21
CA GLU A 29 42.44 -10.02 -8.64
C GLU A 29 41.33 -10.72 -9.43
N LEU A 30 41.68 -11.63 -10.34
CA LEU A 30 40.70 -12.41 -11.11
C LEU A 30 39.86 -13.30 -10.20
N LYS A 31 40.48 -13.92 -9.19
CA LYS A 31 39.78 -14.72 -8.19
C LYS A 31 38.81 -13.86 -7.37
N ALA A 32 39.29 -12.72 -6.85
CA ALA A 32 38.47 -11.78 -6.10
C ALA A 32 37.30 -11.23 -6.93
N ALA A 33 37.53 -10.92 -8.21
CA ALA A 33 36.50 -10.46 -9.13
C ALA A 33 35.46 -11.57 -9.43
N SER A 34 35.90 -12.82 -9.57
CA SER A 34 35.02 -13.97 -9.76
C SER A 34 34.12 -14.19 -8.54
N GLU A 35 34.69 -14.16 -7.34
CA GLU A 35 33.95 -14.26 -6.08
C GLU A 35 33.01 -13.06 -5.86
N GLY A 36 33.44 -11.85 -6.25
CA GLY A 36 32.62 -10.66 -6.25
C GLY A 36 31.39 -10.80 -7.16
N ARG A 37 31.58 -11.27 -8.40
CA ARG A 37 30.47 -11.54 -9.33
C ARG A 37 29.52 -12.58 -8.78
N ARG A 38 30.04 -13.70 -8.23
CA ARG A 38 29.21 -14.74 -7.62
C ARG A 38 28.31 -14.18 -6.50
N ARG A 39 28.90 -13.42 -5.57
CA ARG A 39 28.12 -12.76 -4.50
C ARG A 39 27.10 -11.77 -5.04
N GLY A 40 27.44 -11.06 -6.11
CA GLY A 40 26.52 -10.17 -6.82
C GLY A 40 25.31 -10.91 -7.39
N TYR A 41 25.52 -12.05 -8.06
CA TYR A 41 24.43 -12.89 -8.56
C TYR A 41 23.57 -13.45 -7.43
N GLU A 42 24.18 -13.97 -6.36
CA GLU A 42 23.44 -14.49 -5.20
C GLU A 42 22.60 -13.39 -4.51
N ALA A 43 23.09 -12.15 -4.45
CA ALA A 43 22.32 -11.02 -3.96
C ALA A 43 21.17 -10.67 -4.91
N SER A 44 21.42 -10.65 -6.21
CA SER A 44 20.40 -10.37 -7.23
C SER A 44 19.27 -11.40 -7.20
N GLU A 45 19.58 -12.69 -7.08
CA GLU A 45 18.55 -13.74 -6.97
C GLU A 45 17.70 -13.60 -5.70
N ARG A 46 18.30 -13.19 -4.58
CA ARG A 46 17.53 -12.93 -3.35
C ARG A 46 16.55 -11.79 -3.55
N VAL A 47 17.02 -10.69 -4.14
CA VAL A 47 16.18 -9.53 -4.46
C VAL A 47 15.06 -9.90 -5.42
N GLU A 48 15.34 -10.70 -6.44
CA GLU A 48 14.32 -11.17 -7.39
C GLU A 48 13.21 -11.96 -6.69
N ARG A 49 13.58 -12.89 -5.80
CA ARG A 49 12.61 -13.66 -5.00
C ARG A 49 11.75 -12.75 -4.11
N GLU A 50 12.37 -11.74 -3.50
CA GLU A 50 11.64 -10.76 -2.67
C GLU A 50 10.66 -9.92 -3.51
N ILE A 51 11.07 -9.45 -4.69
CA ILE A 51 10.21 -8.70 -5.61
C ILE A 51 9.02 -9.54 -6.06
N ILE A 52 9.23 -10.82 -6.38
CA ILE A 52 8.15 -11.76 -6.74
C ILE A 52 7.17 -11.89 -5.55
N GLY A 53 7.69 -12.06 -4.33
CA GLY A 53 6.87 -12.11 -3.13
C GLY A 53 6.05 -10.83 -2.88
N ILE A 54 6.65 -9.65 -3.08
CA ILE A 54 5.96 -8.36 -2.97
C ILE A 54 4.87 -8.24 -4.03
N THR A 55 5.16 -8.63 -5.27
CA THR A 55 4.20 -8.58 -6.39
C THR A 55 2.97 -9.42 -6.08
N HIS A 56 3.14 -10.65 -5.59
CA HIS A 56 2.02 -11.50 -5.18
C HIS A 56 1.17 -10.86 -4.07
N ARG A 57 1.81 -10.21 -3.09
CA ARG A 57 1.10 -9.51 -2.01
C ARG A 57 0.32 -8.31 -2.54
N LEU A 58 0.90 -7.54 -3.47
CA LEU A 58 0.21 -6.41 -4.09
C LEU A 58 -1.01 -6.86 -4.88
N VAL A 59 -0.91 -7.94 -5.68
CA VAL A 59 -2.06 -8.52 -6.39
C VAL A 59 -3.16 -8.97 -5.42
N ALA A 60 -2.78 -9.56 -4.27
CA ALA A 60 -3.76 -9.94 -3.25
C ALA A 60 -4.45 -8.71 -2.62
N VAL A 61 -3.70 -7.62 -2.38
CA VAL A 61 -4.25 -6.35 -1.89
C VAL A 61 -5.19 -5.73 -2.92
N GLU A 62 -4.80 -5.67 -4.19
CA GLU A 62 -5.63 -5.15 -5.28
C GLU A 62 -6.96 -5.90 -5.38
N ARG A 63 -6.92 -7.24 -5.35
CA ARG A 63 -8.14 -8.07 -5.32
C ARG A 63 -9.00 -7.80 -4.09
N SER A 64 -8.39 -7.60 -2.92
CA SER A 64 -9.11 -7.29 -1.69
C SER A 64 -9.79 -5.91 -1.77
N VAL A 65 -9.12 -4.91 -2.33
CA VAL A 65 -9.69 -3.57 -2.57
C VAL A 65 -10.83 -3.63 -3.58
N GLU A 66 -10.67 -4.40 -4.66
CA GLU A 66 -11.72 -4.59 -5.66
C GLU A 66 -12.95 -5.28 -5.05
N ALA A 67 -12.77 -6.26 -4.17
CA ALA A 67 -13.85 -6.91 -3.44
C ALA A 67 -14.57 -5.97 -2.46
N ILE A 68 -13.89 -4.95 -1.92
CA ILE A 68 -14.48 -3.97 -1.00
C ILE A 68 -15.33 -2.92 -1.76
N ARG A 69 -14.95 -2.53 -2.98
CA ARG A 69 -15.70 -1.55 -3.79
C ARG A 69 -17.22 -1.74 -3.87
N PRO A 70 -17.77 -2.95 -4.08
CA PRO A 70 -19.23 -3.12 -4.09
C PRO A 70 -19.87 -2.84 -2.72
N THR A 71 -19.20 -3.17 -1.62
CA THR A 71 -19.75 -2.95 -0.26
C THR A 71 -19.86 -1.48 0.12
N THR A 72 -18.96 -0.63 -0.38
CA THR A 72 -19.06 0.83 -0.15
C THR A 72 -20.25 1.46 -0.89
N ALA A 73 -20.55 0.99 -2.10
CA ALA A 73 -21.70 1.49 -2.88
C ALA A 73 -23.04 1.01 -2.29
N GLU A 74 -23.09 -0.20 -1.74
CA GLU A 74 -24.26 -0.70 -1.03
C GLU A 74 -24.51 0.04 0.29
N LEU A 75 -23.46 0.38 1.03
CA LEU A 75 -23.55 1.20 2.25
C LEU A 75 -24.11 2.59 1.99
N GLU A 76 -23.74 3.25 0.88
CA GLU A 76 -24.32 4.54 0.49
C GLU A 76 -25.82 4.42 0.22
N ARG A 77 -26.25 3.39 -0.51
CA ARG A 77 -27.68 3.15 -0.78
C ARG A 77 -28.48 2.86 0.48
N VAL A 78 -27.92 2.08 1.41
CA VAL A 78 -28.58 1.80 2.71
C VAL A 78 -28.67 3.07 3.54
N ARG A 79 -27.60 3.87 3.60
CA ARG A 79 -27.58 5.15 4.31
C ARG A 79 -28.65 6.10 3.77
N ASP A 80 -28.77 6.25 2.45
CA ASP A 80 -29.76 7.14 1.84
C ASP A 80 -31.20 6.70 2.16
N ARG A 81 -31.46 5.39 2.14
CA ARG A 81 -32.77 4.84 2.55
C ARG A 81 -33.09 5.15 4.01
N VAL A 82 -32.12 5.02 4.92
CA VAL A 82 -32.32 5.30 6.35
C VAL A 82 -32.52 6.80 6.60
N VAL A 83 -31.77 7.66 5.92
CA VAL A 83 -31.93 9.13 6.02
C VAL A 83 -33.32 9.54 5.53
N PHE A 84 -33.78 8.99 4.41
CA PHE A 84 -35.11 9.24 3.87
C PHE A 84 -36.22 8.72 4.79
N ALA A 85 -36.07 7.51 5.34
CA ALA A 85 -37.02 6.99 6.33
C ALA A 85 -37.07 7.85 7.60
N GLY A 86 -35.92 8.33 8.07
CA GLY A 86 -35.83 9.22 9.23
C GLY A 86 -36.46 10.59 9.00
N SER A 87 -36.31 11.17 7.80
CA SER A 87 -36.93 12.45 7.47
C SER A 87 -38.45 12.32 7.32
N LEU A 88 -38.94 11.25 6.69
CA LEU A 88 -40.38 10.95 6.62
C LEU A 88 -41.00 10.74 8.00
N GLY A 89 -40.33 9.99 8.89
CA GLY A 89 -40.82 9.79 10.26
C GLY A 89 -40.96 11.11 11.03
N ARG A 90 -39.98 12.03 10.88
CA ARG A 90 -40.05 13.37 11.48
C ARG A 90 -41.18 14.21 10.88
N ALA A 91 -41.38 14.15 9.57
CA ALA A 91 -42.48 14.86 8.90
C ALA A 91 -43.85 14.33 9.39
N LEU A 92 -44.04 13.01 9.39
CA LEU A 92 -45.26 12.37 9.85
C LEU A 92 -45.56 12.73 11.32
N TRP A 93 -44.52 12.75 12.17
CA TRP A 93 -44.64 13.14 13.56
C TRP A 93 -45.04 14.62 13.74
N SER A 94 -44.48 15.51 12.91
CA SER A 94 -44.85 16.93 12.94
C SER A 94 -46.31 17.15 12.55
N ILE A 95 -46.80 16.44 11.54
CA ILE A 95 -48.21 16.46 11.11
C ILE A 95 -49.10 15.92 12.23
N GLY A 96 -48.72 14.80 12.85
CA GLY A 96 -49.44 14.23 13.98
C GLY A 96 -49.58 15.22 15.15
N LYS A 97 -48.51 15.94 15.49
CA LYS A 97 -48.56 16.98 16.52
C LYS A 97 -49.46 18.15 16.14
N ALA A 98 -49.39 18.62 14.90
CA ALA A 98 -50.22 19.70 14.42
C ALA A 98 -51.71 19.33 14.45
N LEU A 99 -52.05 18.10 14.09
CA LEU A 99 -53.42 17.58 14.18
C LEU A 99 -53.90 17.47 15.63
N LEU A 100 -53.07 16.93 16.52
CA LEU A 100 -53.40 16.82 17.94
C LEU A 100 -53.55 18.19 18.60
N SER A 101 -52.68 19.15 18.28
CA SER A 101 -52.79 20.52 18.81
C SER A 101 -54.01 21.25 18.24
N ALA A 102 -54.33 21.04 16.96
CA ALA A 102 -55.55 21.59 16.35
C ALA A 102 -56.81 21.00 16.99
N ALA A 103 -56.85 19.69 17.21
CA ALA A 103 -57.96 19.02 17.90
C ALA A 103 -58.11 19.51 19.35
N ALA A 104 -57.00 19.60 20.10
CA ALA A 104 -57.01 20.13 21.46
C ALA A 104 -57.44 21.61 21.51
N GLY A 105 -56.98 22.42 20.55
CA GLY A 105 -57.38 23.83 20.43
C GLY A 105 -58.87 23.98 20.10
N ALA A 106 -59.41 23.17 19.19
CA ALA A 106 -60.82 23.16 18.85
C ALA A 106 -61.70 22.73 20.05
N ALA A 107 -61.29 21.69 20.77
CA ALA A 107 -61.94 21.23 21.99
C ALA A 107 -61.94 22.31 23.08
N ALA A 108 -60.81 22.99 23.30
CA ALA A 108 -60.69 24.08 24.25
C ALA A 108 -61.57 25.28 23.86
N ALA A 109 -61.54 25.68 22.58
CA ALA A 109 -62.36 26.79 22.08
C ALA A 109 -63.87 26.50 22.25
N TRP A 110 -64.30 25.27 21.97
CA TRP A 110 -65.69 24.84 22.20
C TRP A 110 -66.08 24.92 23.68
N TYR A 111 -65.22 24.41 24.56
CA TYR A 111 -65.43 24.45 26.00
C TYR A 111 -65.54 25.90 26.51
N THR A 112 -64.68 26.80 26.02
CA THR A 112 -64.73 28.22 26.41
C THR A 112 -66.00 28.94 25.92
N LEU A 113 -66.53 28.55 24.76
CA LEU A 113 -67.72 29.19 24.19
C LEU A 113 -69.03 28.65 24.77
N THR A 114 -69.08 27.36 25.11
CA THR A 114 -70.33 26.68 25.49
C THR A 114 -70.40 26.32 26.97
N GLY A 115 -69.28 26.38 27.70
CA GLY A 115 -69.20 25.98 29.12
C GLY A 115 -69.45 24.50 29.37
N ARG A 116 -69.54 23.68 28.31
CA ARG A 116 -69.81 22.25 28.34
C ARG A 116 -68.67 21.49 27.66
N PRO A 117 -68.32 20.28 28.12
CA PRO A 117 -67.31 19.46 27.45
C PRO A 117 -67.75 19.17 26.00
N PRO A 118 -66.79 19.17 25.04
CA PRO A 118 -67.08 18.82 23.65
C PRO A 118 -67.55 17.35 23.52
N PRO A 119 -68.42 17.04 22.53
CA PRO A 119 -68.94 15.69 22.31
C PRO A 119 -67.89 14.69 21.80
#